data_AF-A0AAU9MCE4-F1
#
_entry.id   AF-A0AAU9MCE4-F1
#
_cell.length_a   1.000
_cell.length_b   1.000
_cell.length_c   1.000
_cell.angle_alpha   90.00
_cell.angle_beta   90.00
_cell.angle_gamma   90.00
#
_symmetry.space_group_name_H-M   'P 1'
#
loop_
_entity.id
_entity.type
_entity.pdbx_description
1 polymer ?
#
loop_
_entity_poly.entity_id
_entity_poly.type
_entity_poly.pdbx_seq_one_letter_code
_entity_poly.pdbx_strand_id
1 'polypeptide(L)'
;MKKLCDMISELASSILPDNGWPELFPFMFQCVYSYSPKLQESAFLIFAQLSQYIRETLIPHIKHLHGVFLQCLTKSGNSDVRIAALSHATAQEALELLIELVGTEPRFSRRQLVEVVGSMLQIVEADTLEEGTRHLAIEFMITLAEARERAPGMMRKLPQFISRLFCILLQMLLDVEDEPA
;
A
#
# COMPACT_ATOMS: atom_id res chain seq x y z
N MET A 1 -3.11 -19.59 5.69
CA MET A 1 -3.92 -18.59 4.94
C MET A 1 -3.19 -18.17 3.66
N LYS A 2 -1.94 -17.68 3.72
CA LYS A 2 -1.10 -17.35 2.54
C LYS A 2 -1.17 -18.39 1.41
N LYS A 3 -0.88 -19.67 1.69
CA LYS A 3 -1.00 -20.77 0.70
C LYS A 3 -2.32 -20.85 -0.08
N LEU A 4 -3.45 -20.50 0.53
CA LEU A 4 -4.75 -20.50 -0.16
C LEU A 4 -4.89 -19.29 -1.08
N CYS A 5 -4.40 -18.12 -0.63
CA CYS A 5 -4.35 -16.92 -1.45
C CYS A 5 -3.40 -17.11 -2.63
N ASP A 6 -2.23 -17.74 -2.40
CA ASP A 6 -1.26 -18.08 -3.45
C ASP A 6 -1.92 -18.92 -4.55
N MET A 7 -2.65 -19.97 -4.17
CA MET A 7 -3.36 -20.84 -5.11
C MET A 7 -4.45 -20.10 -5.88
N ILE A 8 -5.23 -19.23 -5.22
CA ILE A 8 -6.26 -18.41 -5.87
C ILE A 8 -5.61 -17.46 -6.88
N SER A 9 -4.53 -16.78 -6.49
CA SER A 9 -3.80 -15.82 -7.32
C SER A 9 -3.13 -16.47 -8.53
N GLU A 10 -2.56 -17.66 -8.37
CA GLU A 10 -1.94 -18.43 -9.45
C GLU A 10 -2.99 -18.93 -10.46
N LEU A 11 -4.14 -19.40 -9.97
CA LEU A 11 -5.25 -19.76 -10.86
C LEU A 11 -5.76 -18.53 -11.62
N ALA A 12 -6.01 -17.45 -10.88
CA ALA A 12 -6.54 -16.21 -11.42
C ALA A 12 -5.60 -15.55 -12.44
N SER A 13 -4.28 -15.59 -12.23
CA SER A 13 -3.32 -15.00 -13.17
C SER A 13 -3.37 -15.65 -14.56
N SER A 14 -3.66 -16.94 -14.63
CA SER A 14 -3.76 -17.67 -15.90
C SER A 14 -5.09 -17.45 -16.66
N ILE A 15 -6.17 -17.12 -15.94
CA ILE A 15 -7.54 -17.10 -16.50
C ILE A 15 -8.09 -15.68 -16.70
N LEU A 16 -7.65 -14.71 -15.89
CA LEU A 16 -8.13 -13.33 -15.95
C LEU A 16 -7.79 -12.59 -17.25
N PRO A 17 -6.63 -12.81 -17.92
CA PRO A 17 -6.35 -12.17 -19.21
C PRO A 17 -7.40 -12.48 -20.29
N ASP A 18 -7.96 -13.69 -20.27
CA ASP A 18 -9.00 -14.14 -21.19
C ASP A 18 -10.42 -13.92 -20.65
N ASN A 19 -10.56 -13.13 -19.58
CA ASN A 19 -11.83 -12.85 -18.90
C ASN A 19 -12.58 -14.12 -18.43
N GLY A 20 -11.86 -15.20 -18.10
CA GLY A 20 -12.47 -16.47 -17.70
C GLY A 20 -12.94 -16.53 -16.24
N TRP A 21 -12.73 -15.46 -15.45
CA TRP A 21 -13.21 -15.37 -14.06
C TRP A 21 -13.73 -13.95 -13.71
N PRO A 22 -14.83 -13.51 -14.33
CA PRO A 22 -15.32 -12.13 -14.20
C PRO A 22 -15.84 -11.78 -12.80
N GLU A 23 -16.25 -12.77 -12.00
CA GLU A 23 -16.80 -12.57 -10.65
C GLU A 23 -15.72 -12.29 -9.59
N LEU A 24 -14.45 -12.57 -9.90
CA LEU A 24 -13.37 -12.47 -8.92
C LEU A 24 -13.27 -11.03 -8.39
N PHE A 25 -13.05 -10.03 -9.25
CA PHE A 25 -12.88 -8.66 -8.77
C PHE A 25 -14.09 -8.12 -7.98
N PRO A 26 -15.34 -8.28 -8.44
CA PRO A 26 -16.51 -7.93 -7.64
C PRO A 26 -16.51 -8.58 -6.24
N PHE A 27 -16.22 -9.87 -6.16
CA PHE A 27 -16.15 -10.59 -4.88
C PHE A 27 -15.00 -10.06 -3.99
N MET A 28 -13.82 -9.86 -4.58
CA MET A 28 -12.66 -9.34 -3.88
C MET A 28 -12.93 -7.94 -3.31
N PHE A 29 -13.52 -7.04 -4.09
CA PHE A 29 -13.93 -5.72 -3.59
C PHE A 29 -14.93 -5.82 -2.43
N GLN A 30 -15.92 -6.72 -2.51
CA GLN A 30 -16.85 -6.96 -1.39
C GLN A 30 -16.11 -7.44 -0.13
N CYS A 31 -15.12 -8.33 -0.28
CA CYS A 31 -14.31 -8.80 0.83
C CYS A 31 -13.53 -7.67 1.51
N VAL A 32 -12.99 -6.72 0.73
CA VAL A 32 -12.29 -5.56 1.31
C VAL A 32 -13.22 -4.65 2.12
N TYR A 33 -14.49 -4.52 1.71
CA TYR A 33 -15.49 -3.77 2.48
C TYR A 33 -16.17 -4.58 3.60
N SER A 34 -15.81 -5.86 3.79
CA SER A 34 -16.45 -6.72 4.79
C SER A 34 -16.07 -6.32 6.22
N TYR A 35 -16.92 -6.67 7.19
CA TYR A 35 -16.61 -6.48 8.62
C TYR A 35 -15.66 -7.56 9.19
N SER A 36 -15.17 -8.48 8.35
CA SER A 36 -14.30 -9.58 8.76
C SER A 36 -12.84 -9.24 8.45
N PRO A 37 -11.98 -8.97 9.46
CA PRO A 37 -10.59 -8.62 9.23
C PRO A 37 -9.84 -9.68 8.41
N LYS A 38 -10.12 -10.97 8.64
CA LYS A 38 -9.48 -12.08 7.90
C LYS A 38 -9.85 -12.09 6.40
N LEU A 39 -11.07 -11.70 6.05
CA LEU A 39 -11.50 -11.61 4.66
C LEU A 39 -10.90 -10.38 3.99
N GLN A 40 -10.80 -9.26 4.70
CA GLN A 40 -10.11 -8.06 4.22
C GLN A 40 -8.63 -8.35 3.95
N GLU A 41 -7.94 -8.99 4.91
CA GLU A 41 -6.54 -9.41 4.80
C GLU A 41 -6.32 -10.32 3.59
N SER A 42 -7.12 -11.38 3.46
CA SER A 42 -7.07 -12.29 2.31
C SER A 42 -7.29 -11.53 0.99
N ALA A 43 -8.20 -10.55 1.02
CA ALA A 43 -8.52 -9.78 -0.17
C ALA A 43 -7.35 -8.90 -0.64
N PHE A 44 -6.71 -8.20 0.28
CA PHE A 44 -5.52 -7.40 -0.01
C PHE A 44 -4.36 -8.26 -0.48
N LEU A 45 -4.13 -9.41 0.16
CA LEU A 45 -3.05 -10.31 -0.22
C LEU A 45 -3.21 -10.83 -1.66
N ILE A 46 -4.41 -11.25 -2.05
CA ILE A 46 -4.68 -11.68 -3.43
C ILE A 46 -4.52 -10.51 -4.40
N PHE A 47 -5.00 -9.31 -4.06
CA PHE A 47 -4.78 -8.13 -4.91
C PHE A 47 -3.29 -7.78 -5.06
N ALA A 48 -2.50 -7.86 -3.97
CA ALA A 48 -1.05 -7.68 -3.97
C ALA A 48 -0.39 -8.63 -4.97
N GLN A 49 -0.70 -9.92 -4.87
CA GLN A 49 -0.17 -10.94 -5.75
C GLN A 49 -0.59 -10.72 -7.21
N LEU A 50 -1.88 -10.49 -7.47
CA LEU A 50 -2.39 -10.27 -8.82
C LEU A 50 -1.78 -9.03 -9.48
N SER A 51 -1.41 -8.00 -8.71
CA SER A 51 -0.79 -6.80 -9.28
C SER A 51 0.55 -7.07 -9.98
N GLN A 52 1.24 -8.14 -9.59
CA GLN A 52 2.48 -8.59 -10.23
C GLN A 52 2.23 -9.27 -11.58
N TYR A 53 1.08 -9.94 -11.75
CA TYR A 53 0.80 -10.77 -12.92
C TYR A 53 -0.13 -10.12 -13.96
N ILE A 54 -1.14 -9.37 -13.51
CA ILE A 54 -2.24 -8.88 -14.35
C ILE A 54 -2.44 -7.38 -14.21
N ARG A 55 -1.33 -6.65 -14.29
CA ARG A 55 -1.29 -5.19 -14.15
C ARG A 55 -2.28 -4.48 -15.07
N GLU A 56 -2.33 -4.85 -16.35
CA GLU A 56 -3.19 -4.19 -17.34
C GLU A 56 -4.68 -4.33 -17.00
N THR A 57 -5.09 -5.50 -16.50
CA THR A 57 -6.45 -5.79 -16.06
C THR A 57 -6.80 -5.05 -14.77
N LEU A 58 -5.82 -4.73 -13.93
CA LEU A 58 -5.99 -3.99 -12.68
C LEU A 58 -6.06 -2.47 -12.86
N ILE A 59 -5.44 -1.90 -13.91
CA ILE A 59 -5.40 -0.45 -14.19
C ILE A 59 -6.79 0.22 -14.09
N PRO A 60 -7.87 -0.33 -14.69
CA PRO A 60 -9.21 0.25 -14.60
C PRO A 60 -9.73 0.37 -13.16
N HIS A 61 -9.28 -0.52 -12.27
CA HIS A 61 -9.74 -0.63 -10.89
C HIS A 61 -8.84 0.08 -9.87
N ILE A 62 -7.66 0.58 -10.27
CA ILE A 62 -6.70 1.24 -9.37
C ILE A 62 -7.33 2.35 -8.54
N LYS A 63 -8.25 3.15 -9.11
CA LYS A 63 -8.93 4.21 -8.35
C LYS A 63 -9.75 3.66 -7.18
N HIS A 64 -10.41 2.52 -7.37
CA HIS A 64 -11.16 1.86 -6.32
C HIS A 64 -10.22 1.32 -5.25
N LEU A 65 -9.19 0.56 -5.65
CA LEU A 65 -8.18 0.05 -4.72
C LEU A 65 -7.57 1.17 -3.88
N HIS A 66 -7.18 2.27 -4.52
CA HIS A 66 -6.65 3.43 -3.83
C HIS A 66 -7.64 4.07 -2.84
N GLY A 67 -8.90 4.20 -3.21
CA GLY A 67 -9.94 4.73 -2.32
C GLY A 67 -10.17 3.83 -1.11
N VAL A 68 -10.11 2.51 -1.30
CA VAL A 68 -10.23 1.56 -0.20
C VAL A 68 -9.00 1.59 0.70
N PHE A 69 -7.80 1.72 0.13
CA PHE A 69 -6.58 1.90 0.89
C PHE A 69 -6.59 3.14 1.74
N LEU A 70 -6.95 4.28 1.13
CA LEU A 70 -7.11 5.53 1.87
C LEU A 70 -8.12 5.30 2.99
N GLN A 71 -9.28 4.73 2.70
CA GLN A 71 -10.29 4.47 3.71
C GLN A 71 -9.79 3.57 4.85
N CYS A 72 -9.00 2.54 4.57
CA CYS A 72 -8.36 1.71 5.59
C CYS A 72 -7.37 2.55 6.42
N LEU A 73 -6.52 3.33 5.76
CA LEU A 73 -5.49 4.13 6.42
C LEU A 73 -6.04 5.40 7.11
N THR A 74 -7.22 5.92 6.74
CA THR A 74 -7.75 7.24 7.17
C THR A 74 -9.13 7.20 7.86
N LYS A 75 -9.76 6.03 8.06
CA LYS A 75 -11.15 5.91 8.58
C LYS A 75 -11.44 6.53 9.95
N SER A 76 -10.44 6.99 10.70
CA SER A 76 -10.58 7.53 12.05
C SER A 76 -9.52 8.60 12.31
N GLY A 77 -9.85 9.68 13.02
CA GLY A 77 -8.94 10.80 13.28
C GLY A 77 -7.77 10.50 14.24
N ASN A 78 -7.58 9.26 14.70
CA ASN A 78 -6.56 8.91 15.71
C ASN A 78 -5.70 7.70 15.26
N SER A 79 -4.39 7.90 15.05
CA SER A 79 -3.41 6.94 14.48
C SER A 79 -3.27 5.64 15.27
N ASP A 80 -3.36 5.69 16.60
CA ASP A 80 -3.18 4.50 17.43
C ASP A 80 -4.38 3.54 17.35
N VAL A 81 -5.58 4.09 17.21
CA VAL A 81 -6.82 3.31 16.99
C VAL A 81 -6.91 2.82 15.53
N ARG A 82 -6.26 3.51 14.58
CA ARG A 82 -6.31 3.21 13.13
C ARG A 82 -5.67 1.86 12.78
N ILE A 83 -4.47 1.59 13.29
CA ILE A 83 -3.77 0.31 13.00
C ILE A 83 -4.16 -0.76 14.01
N ALA A 84 -4.70 -0.42 15.18
CA ALA A 84 -5.33 -1.42 16.04
C ALA A 84 -6.67 -1.94 15.47
N ALA A 85 -7.36 -1.16 14.63
CA ALA A 85 -8.65 -1.53 14.02
C ALA A 85 -8.52 -2.36 12.72
N LEU A 86 -7.42 -2.19 11.98
CA LEU A 86 -6.98 -3.15 10.95
C LEU A 86 -6.18 -4.25 11.67
N SER A 87 -6.27 -5.52 11.30
CA SER A 87 -5.26 -6.46 11.83
C SER A 87 -3.88 -6.00 11.35
N HIS A 88 -2.82 -6.13 12.15
CA HIS A 88 -1.45 -5.75 11.73
C HIS A 88 -1.11 -6.30 10.33
N ALA A 89 -1.49 -7.55 10.06
CA ALA A 89 -1.32 -8.21 8.77
C ALA A 89 -2.15 -7.61 7.62
N THR A 90 -3.28 -6.95 7.89
CA THR A 90 -4.04 -6.25 6.85
C THR A 90 -3.34 -4.96 6.42
N ALA A 91 -2.70 -4.26 7.36
CA ALA A 91 -2.03 -2.99 7.09
C ALA A 91 -0.75 -3.18 6.29
N GLN A 92 0.06 -4.20 6.61
CA GLN A 92 1.30 -4.50 5.89
C GLN A 92 1.02 -4.89 4.44
N GLU A 93 0.12 -5.84 4.22
CA GLU A 93 -0.24 -6.34 2.89
C GLU A 93 -0.87 -5.23 2.04
N ALA A 94 -1.57 -4.29 2.68
CA ALA A 94 -2.07 -3.09 2.02
C ALA A 94 -0.96 -2.13 1.57
N LEU A 95 0.05 -1.91 2.43
CA LEU A 95 1.22 -1.10 2.10
C LEU A 95 2.05 -1.76 0.99
N GLU A 96 2.25 -3.08 1.04
CA GLU A 96 2.93 -3.85 -0.01
C GLU A 96 2.26 -3.68 -1.38
N LEU A 97 0.92 -3.82 -1.45
CA LEU A 97 0.21 -3.56 -2.71
C LEU A 97 0.38 -2.10 -3.17
N LEU A 98 0.35 -1.13 -2.26
CA LEU A 98 0.55 0.28 -2.61
C LEU A 98 1.96 0.56 -3.16
N ILE A 99 2.99 -0.04 -2.57
CA ILE A 99 4.39 0.03 -3.03
C ILE A 99 4.48 -0.50 -4.45
N GLU A 100 3.98 -1.73 -4.67
CA GLU A 100 3.97 -2.37 -6.00
C GLU A 100 3.26 -1.46 -7.00
N LEU A 101 2.03 -1.02 -6.69
CA LEU A 101 1.25 -0.14 -7.57
C LEU A 101 2.02 1.14 -7.91
N VAL A 102 2.62 1.84 -6.94
CA VAL A 102 3.41 3.06 -7.22
C VAL A 102 4.62 2.77 -8.09
N GLY A 103 5.30 1.65 -7.83
CA GLY A 103 6.38 1.14 -8.68
C GLY A 103 5.93 0.86 -10.10
N THR A 104 4.66 0.49 -10.29
CA THR A 104 4.06 0.21 -11.60
C THR A 104 3.61 1.46 -12.37
N GLU A 105 2.77 2.29 -11.77
CA GLU A 105 2.02 3.37 -12.43
C GLU A 105 1.92 4.59 -11.50
N PRO A 106 3.01 5.33 -11.23
CA PRO A 106 3.03 6.39 -10.24
C PRO A 106 1.97 7.49 -10.49
N ARG A 107 1.49 7.66 -11.73
CA ARG A 107 0.52 8.72 -12.06
C ARG A 107 -0.83 8.53 -11.38
N PHE A 108 -1.18 7.33 -10.91
CA PHE A 108 -2.48 7.12 -10.25
C PHE A 108 -2.61 7.94 -8.96
N SER A 109 -1.53 8.10 -8.20
CA SER A 109 -1.55 8.79 -6.90
C SER A 109 -1.49 10.31 -7.06
N ARG A 110 -1.28 10.85 -8.26
CA ARG A 110 -1.08 12.29 -8.51
C ARG A 110 -2.18 13.20 -7.93
N ARG A 111 -3.44 12.75 -7.91
CA ARG A 111 -4.57 13.53 -7.36
C ARG A 111 -4.60 13.52 -5.84
N GLN A 112 -4.29 12.39 -5.22
CA GLN A 112 -4.38 12.17 -3.76
C GLN A 112 -3.02 12.11 -3.07
N LEU A 113 -1.94 12.42 -3.78
CA LEU A 113 -0.56 12.33 -3.32
C LEU A 113 -0.32 12.98 -1.97
N VAL A 114 -0.94 14.14 -1.75
CA VAL A 114 -0.82 14.89 -0.49
C VAL A 114 -1.37 14.09 0.68
N GLU A 115 -2.52 13.46 0.50
CA GLU A 115 -3.18 12.66 1.54
C GLU A 115 -2.45 11.34 1.80
N VAL A 116 -1.98 10.68 0.74
CA VAL A 116 -1.22 9.43 0.85
C VAL A 116 0.12 9.66 1.54
N VAL A 117 0.92 10.64 1.08
CA VAL A 117 2.21 10.96 1.69
C VAL A 117 2.01 11.44 3.13
N GLY A 118 0.97 12.25 3.39
CA GLY A 118 0.62 12.64 4.75
C GLY A 118 0.30 11.46 5.66
N SER A 119 -0.41 10.45 5.14
CA SER A 119 -0.72 9.21 5.87
C SER A 119 0.52 8.37 6.13
N MET A 120 1.42 8.22 5.15
CA MET A 120 2.69 7.49 5.34
C MET A 120 3.56 8.16 6.41
N LEU A 121 3.70 9.48 6.39
CA LEU A 121 4.46 10.20 7.41
C LEU A 121 3.87 10.00 8.82
N GLN A 122 2.54 9.96 8.96
CA GLN A 122 1.89 9.65 10.24
C GLN A 122 2.14 8.21 10.70
N ILE A 123 2.21 7.25 9.78
CA ILE A 123 2.52 5.85 10.11
C ILE A 123 3.97 5.75 10.59
N VAL A 124 4.89 6.42 9.91
CA VAL A 124 6.32 6.37 10.26
C VAL A 124 6.61 6.97 11.63
N GLU A 125 5.92 8.06 11.99
CA GLU A 125 6.09 8.72 13.30
C GLU A 125 5.33 8.04 14.44
N ALA A 126 4.53 7.02 14.18
CA ALA A 126 3.75 6.36 15.22
C ALA A 126 4.59 5.26 15.91
N ASP A 127 5.20 5.64 17.04
CA ASP A 127 6.02 4.76 17.88
C ASP A 127 5.26 3.52 18.40
N THR A 128 3.93 3.63 18.48
CA THR A 128 2.99 2.57 18.88
C THR A 128 2.86 1.44 17.87
N LEU A 129 3.27 1.67 16.62
CA LEU A 129 3.19 0.68 15.55
C LEU A 129 4.40 -0.24 15.52
N GLU A 130 4.20 -1.44 14.96
CA GLU A 130 5.32 -2.34 14.70
C GLU A 130 6.29 -1.72 13.68
N GLU A 131 7.57 -1.95 13.94
CA GLU A 131 8.68 -1.51 13.10
C GLU A 131 8.51 -1.93 11.63
N GLY A 132 8.04 -3.15 11.35
CA GLY A 132 7.78 -3.60 9.98
C GLY A 132 6.73 -2.76 9.23
N THR A 133 5.70 -2.25 9.92
CA THR A 133 4.69 -1.38 9.29
C THR A 133 5.26 0.00 8.99
N ARG A 134 6.09 0.54 9.90
CA ARG A 134 6.82 1.79 9.67
C ARG A 134 7.74 1.67 8.46
N HIS A 135 8.53 0.59 8.39
CA HIS A 135 9.44 0.32 7.29
C HIS A 135 8.74 0.28 5.92
N LEU A 136 7.60 -0.37 5.80
CA LEU A 136 6.83 -0.37 4.55
C LEU A 136 6.35 1.03 4.16
N ALA A 137 5.96 1.88 5.13
CA ALA A 137 5.60 3.27 4.83
C ALA A 137 6.80 4.11 4.34
N ILE A 138 8.01 3.84 4.85
CA ILE A 138 9.26 4.43 4.34
C ILE A 138 9.57 3.91 2.93
N GLU A 139 9.49 2.61 2.71
CA GLU A 139 9.71 1.98 1.41
C GLU A 139 8.77 2.59 0.35
N PHE A 140 7.49 2.76 0.67
CA PHE A 140 6.56 3.47 -0.20
C PHE A 140 7.04 4.87 -0.59
N MET A 141 7.54 5.66 0.38
CA MET A 141 8.05 7.00 0.10
C MET A 141 9.31 6.97 -0.78
N ILE A 142 10.18 5.96 -0.61
CA ILE A 142 11.36 5.73 -1.45
C ILE A 142 10.92 5.37 -2.88
N THR A 143 10.08 4.35 -3.04
CA THR A 143 9.56 3.91 -4.35
C THR A 143 8.87 5.07 -5.10
N LEU A 144 8.11 5.89 -4.37
CA LEU A 144 7.48 7.08 -4.91
C LEU A 144 8.50 8.12 -5.41
N ALA A 145 9.59 8.34 -4.66
CA ALA A 145 10.66 9.26 -5.04
C ALA A 145 11.49 8.73 -6.23
N GLU A 146 11.72 7.43 -6.31
CA GLU A 146 12.38 6.77 -7.44
C GLU A 146 11.54 6.83 -8.71
N ALA A 147 10.22 6.77 -8.58
CA ALA A 147 9.28 6.89 -9.69
C ALA A 147 9.18 8.31 -10.30
N ARG A 148 9.98 9.28 -9.81
CA ARG A 148 9.97 10.70 -10.25
C ARG A 148 10.03 10.90 -11.76
N GLU A 149 10.80 10.09 -12.47
CA GLU A 149 11.04 10.25 -13.92
C GLU A 149 9.78 9.94 -14.73
N ARG A 150 8.93 9.06 -14.19
CA ARG A 150 7.66 8.65 -14.79
C ARG A 150 6.51 9.59 -14.43
N ALA A 151 6.66 10.42 -13.39
CA ALA A 151 5.62 11.34 -12.92
C ALA A 151 6.15 12.66 -12.31
N PRO A 152 6.80 13.55 -13.11
CA PRO A 152 7.45 14.77 -12.60
C PRO A 152 6.50 15.78 -11.95
N GLY A 153 5.20 15.73 -12.28
CA GLY A 153 4.20 16.60 -11.66
C GLY A 153 3.93 16.29 -10.18
N MET A 154 4.30 15.10 -9.72
CA MET A 154 4.19 14.69 -8.32
C MET A 154 5.27 15.32 -7.46
N MET A 155 6.49 15.42 -8.01
CA MET A 155 7.63 16.10 -7.39
C MET A 155 7.36 17.58 -7.08
N ARG A 156 6.41 18.21 -7.76
CA ARG A 156 6.00 19.60 -7.46
C ARG A 156 5.18 19.73 -6.18
N LYS A 157 4.57 18.65 -5.70
CA LYS A 157 3.78 18.61 -4.44
C LYS A 157 4.59 18.11 -3.25
N LEU A 158 5.74 17.49 -3.49
CA LEU A 158 6.66 17.00 -2.47
C LEU A 158 7.32 18.08 -1.58
N PRO A 159 7.55 19.34 -2.02
CA PRO A 159 8.22 20.34 -1.19
C PRO A 159 7.59 20.59 0.18
N GLN A 160 6.27 20.41 0.30
CA GLN A 160 5.56 20.57 1.58
C GLN A 160 5.88 19.48 2.62
N PHE A 161 6.52 18.37 2.19
CA PHE A 161 6.86 17.24 3.04
C PHE A 161 8.36 17.11 3.31
N ILE A 162 9.20 17.86 2.58
CA ILE A 162 10.67 17.68 2.61
C ILE A 162 11.23 17.81 4.02
N SER A 163 10.83 18.83 4.79
CA SER A 163 11.34 19.02 6.15
C SER A 163 11.01 17.85 7.07
N ARG A 164 9.77 17.34 7.00
CA ARG A 164 9.32 16.22 7.83
C ARG A 164 9.97 14.91 7.42
N LEU A 165 10.04 14.65 6.11
CA LEU A 165 10.73 13.50 5.54
C LEU A 165 12.22 13.50 5.91
N PHE A 166 12.88 14.65 5.85
CA PHE A 166 14.29 14.77 6.22
C PHE A 166 14.53 14.45 7.71
N CYS A 167 13.69 14.97 8.61
CA CYS A 167 13.79 14.66 10.04
C CYS A 167 13.65 13.15 10.30
N ILE A 168 12.65 12.52 9.69
CA ILE A 168 12.40 11.08 9.81
C ILE A 168 13.59 10.26 9.31
N LEU A 169 14.08 10.56 8.10
CA LEU A 169 15.21 9.83 7.51
C LEU A 169 16.49 10.00 8.33
N LEU A 170 16.73 11.18 8.91
CA LEU A 170 17.85 11.40 9.81
C LEU A 170 17.71 10.62 11.11
N GLN A 171 16.52 10.55 11.71
CA GLN A 171 16.30 9.73 12.90
C GLN A 171 16.60 8.26 12.60
N MET A 172 16.09 7.74 11.49
CA MET A 172 16.38 6.37 11.08
C MET A 172 17.87 6.11 10.84
N LEU A 173 18.59 7.04 10.20
CA LEU A 173 20.04 6.91 10.00
C LEU A 173 20.82 6.85 11.32
N LEU A 174 20.32 7.50 12.37
CA LEU A 174 20.92 7.47 13.70
C LEU A 174 20.61 6.17 14.47
N ASP A 175 19.52 5.49 14.10
CA ASP A 175 19.10 4.22 14.71
C ASP A 175 19.76 2.99 14.04
N VAL A 176 20.53 3.16 12.96
CA VAL A 176 21.30 2.08 12.36
C VAL A 176 22.48 1.74 13.27
N GLU A 177 22.46 0.54 13.86
CA GLU A 177 23.63 0.01 14.57
C GLU A 177 24.79 -0.20 13.57
N ASP A 178 25.97 0.35 13.86
CA ASP A 178 27.17 0.11 13.07
C ASP A 178 27.44 -1.41 13.03
N GLU A 179 27.48 -2.00 11.83
CA GLU A 179 27.93 -3.38 11.69
C GLU A 179 29.36 -3.50 12.24
N PRO A 180 29.63 -4.41 13.19
CA PRO A 180 30.98 -4.59 13.70
C PRO A 180 31.88 -5.07 12.56
N ALA A 181 32.92 -4.27 12.28
CA ALA A 181 33.92 -4.50 11.24
C ALA A 181 34.70 -5.82 11.40
#